data_AF-A0A2V7XY44-F1
#
_entry.id   AF-A0A2V7XY44-F1
#
_cell.length_a   1.000
_cell.length_b   1.000
_cell.length_c   1.000
_cell.angle_alpha   90.00
_cell.angle_beta   90.00
_cell.angle_gamma   90.00
#
_symmetry.space_group_name_H-M   'P 1'
#
loop_
_entity.id
_entity.type
_entity.pdbx_description
1 polymer ?
#
loop_
_entity_poly.entity_id
_entity_poly.type
_entity_poly.pdbx_seq_one_letter_code
_entity_poly.pdbx_strand_id
1 'polypeptide(L)'
;MLDVDSHSRTVEGVEHRTSGLFGGVRAGFRAGGARPFLHVLAGAVRDEDSITVFSNTISERHTSFGGAAGGGLDFGGGRFGARVQADYRVSRRTAADGTKETHGDPRFSAGVVFRMGTR
;
A
#
# COMPACT_ATOMS: atom_id res chain seq x y z
N MET A 1 -6.94 3.40 11.30
CA MET A 1 -5.74 3.76 10.51
C MET A 1 -6.16 3.87 9.06
N LEU A 2 -5.67 4.88 8.35
CA LEU A 2 -5.85 5.04 6.91
C LEU A 2 -4.47 4.93 6.26
N ASP A 3 -4.38 4.19 5.16
CA ASP A 3 -3.19 4.03 4.33
C ASP A 3 -3.53 4.38 2.88
N VAL A 4 -2.66 5.15 2.24
CA VAL A 4 -2.80 5.61 0.86
C VAL A 4 -1.45 5.50 0.18
N ASP A 5 -1.42 4.82 -0.96
CA ASP A 5 -0.20 4.66 -1.75
C ASP A 5 -0.47 4.72 -3.24
N SER A 6 0.57 5.07 -3.99
CA SER A 6 0.60 5.03 -5.44
C SER A 6 2.03 4.76 -5.89
N HIS A 7 2.22 3.82 -6.79
CA HIS A 7 3.51 3.55 -7.39
C HIS A 7 3.36 3.16 -8.87
N SER A 8 4.41 3.44 -9.63
CA SER A 8 4.49 3.15 -11.06
C SER A 8 5.69 2.27 -11.36
N ARG A 9 5.52 1.34 -12.28
CA ARG A 9 6.58 0.48 -12.83
C ARG A 9 6.44 0.42 -14.34
N THR A 10 7.55 0.45 -15.05
CA THR A 10 7.56 0.25 -16.51
C THR A 10 8.12 -1.13 -16.80
N VAL A 11 7.36 -1.94 -17.54
CA VAL A 11 7.76 -3.29 -17.97
C VAL A 11 7.51 -3.38 -19.46
N GLU A 12 8.56 -3.70 -20.24
CA GLU A 12 8.45 -3.92 -21.70
C GLU A 12 7.78 -2.77 -22.49
N GLY A 13 7.89 -1.53 -22.00
CA GLY A 13 7.28 -0.35 -22.63
C GLY A 13 5.83 -0.07 -22.22
N VAL A 14 5.27 -0.87 -21.32
CA VAL A 14 3.97 -0.65 -20.67
C VAL A 14 4.19 0.05 -19.32
N GLU A 15 3.53 1.19 -19.10
CA GLU A 15 3.49 1.83 -17.78
C GLU A 15 2.34 1.23 -16.97
N HIS A 16 2.70 0.56 -15.88
CA HIS A 16 1.78 0.02 -14.90
C HIS A 16 1.75 0.95 -13.68
N ARG A 17 0.58 1.45 -13.31
CA ARG A 17 0.37 2.26 -12.12
C ARG A 17 -0.61 1.57 -11.19
N THR A 18 -0.19 1.32 -9.96
CA THR A 18 -1.04 0.76 -8.92
C THR A 18 -1.19 1.77 -7.79
N SER A 19 -2.43 2.02 -7.40
CA SER A 19 -2.79 2.90 -6.29
C SER A 19 -3.73 2.20 -5.32
N GLY A 20 -3.61 2.53 -4.03
CA GLY A 20 -4.34 1.87 -2.96
C GLY A 20 -4.93 2.87 -1.97
N LEU A 21 -6.15 2.59 -1.52
CA LEU A 21 -6.79 3.28 -0.40
C LEU A 21 -7.30 2.23 0.59
N PHE A 22 -6.69 2.18 1.76
CA PHE A 22 -6.90 1.13 2.74
C PHE A 22 -7.27 1.69 4.11
N GLY A 23 -8.27 1.10 4.75
CA GLY A 23 -8.70 1.43 6.10
C GLY A 23 -8.64 0.21 7.01
N GLY A 24 -8.35 0.41 8.28
CA GLY A 24 -8.42 -0.70 9.23
C GLY A 24 -7.89 -0.41 10.63
N VAL A 25 -7.61 -1.49 11.34
CA VAL A 25 -7.18 -1.49 12.72
C VAL A 25 -5.66 -1.57 12.82
N ARG A 26 -5.12 -0.86 13.81
CA ARG A 26 -3.70 -0.90 14.15
C ARG A 26 -3.59 -1.03 15.66
N ALA A 27 -2.80 -1.98 16.12
CA ALA A 27 -2.47 -2.16 17.52
C ALA A 27 -0.95 -1.99 17.69
N GLY A 28 -0.54 -1.35 18.77
CA GLY A 28 0.87 -1.19 19.08
C GLY A 28 1.07 -0.86 20.55
N PHE A 29 2.25 -1.17 21.06
CA PHE A 29 2.60 -0.95 22.45
C PHE A 29 3.89 -0.15 22.55
N ARG A 30 4.13 0.47 23.71
CA ARG A 30 5.36 1.22 23.94
C ARG A 30 6.42 0.30 24.54
N ALA A 31 7.55 0.17 23.86
CA ALA A 31 8.70 -0.61 24.30
C ALA A 31 9.93 0.32 24.38
N GLY A 32 9.98 1.11 25.46
CA GLY A 32 11.03 2.11 25.65
C GLY A 32 11.03 3.19 24.56
N GLY A 33 12.14 3.28 23.81
CA GLY A 33 12.34 4.23 22.71
C GLY A 33 11.70 3.84 21.38
N ALA A 34 11.15 2.62 21.28
CA ALA A 34 10.46 2.12 20.10
C ALA A 34 8.99 1.81 20.41
N ARG A 35 8.14 1.84 19.38
CA ARG A 35 6.73 1.46 19.46
C ARG A 35 6.44 0.44 18.35
N PRO A 36 6.61 -0.86 18.60
CA PRO A 36 6.18 -1.89 17.68
C PRO A 36 4.68 -1.83 17.46
N PHE A 37 4.25 -2.15 16.25
CA PHE A 37 2.84 -2.21 15.89
C PHE A 37 2.55 -3.29 14.85
N LEU A 38 1.30 -3.72 14.83
CA LEU A 38 0.69 -4.55 13.79
C LEU A 38 -0.55 -3.84 13.26
N HIS A 39 -0.89 -4.09 12.01
CA HIS A 39 -2.13 -3.62 11.40
C HIS A 39 -2.78 -4.69 10.54
N VAL A 40 -4.09 -4.54 10.35
CA VAL A 40 -4.87 -5.25 9.35
C VAL A 40 -5.76 -4.22 8.68
N LEU A 41 -5.69 -4.19 7.35
CA LEU A 41 -6.31 -3.19 6.50
C LEU A 41 -7.13 -3.89 5.41
N ALA A 42 -8.21 -3.24 4.99
CA ALA A 42 -9.00 -3.63 3.83
C ALA A 42 -9.36 -2.38 3.03
N GLY A 43 -9.47 -2.51 1.71
CA GLY A 43 -9.61 -1.34 0.88
C GLY A 43 -9.73 -1.62 -0.61
N ALA A 44 -9.69 -0.54 -1.37
CA ALA A 44 -9.73 -0.58 -2.82
C ALA A 44 -8.30 -0.45 -3.37
N VAL A 45 -8.03 -1.24 -4.42
CA VAL A 45 -6.83 -1.17 -5.24
C VAL A 45 -7.25 -0.80 -6.64
N ARG A 46 -6.58 0.19 -7.21
CA ARG A 46 -6.81 0.65 -8.57
C ARG A 46 -5.54 0.48 -9.37
N ASP A 47 -5.66 -0.26 -10.45
CA ASP A 47 -4.59 -0.58 -11.38
C ASP A 47 -4.89 0.11 -12.71
N GLU A 48 -3.89 0.80 -13.25
CA GLU A 48 -3.95 1.49 -14.52
C GLU A 48 -2.77 1.04 -15.38
N ASP A 49 -3.09 0.42 -16.52
CA ASP A 49 -2.09 -0.06 -17.47
C ASP A 49 -2.19 0.80 -18.72
N SER A 50 -1.07 1.38 -19.16
CA SER A 50 -1.05 2.23 -20.35
C SER A 50 0.07 1.85 -21.32
N ILE A 51 -0.29 1.80 -22.61
CA ILE A 51 0.63 1.54 -23.71
C ILE A 51 0.48 2.68 -24.72
N THR A 52 1.60 3.30 -25.07
CA THR A 52 1.66 4.31 -26.15
C THR A 52 2.18 3.65 -27.42
N VAL A 53 1.34 3.55 -28.45
CA VAL A 53 1.70 3.02 -29.78
C VAL A 53 1.45 4.11 -30.82
N PHE A 54 2.50 4.55 -31.52
CA PHE A 54 2.43 5.55 -32.61
C PHE A 54 1.49 6.72 -32.30
N SER A 55 1.71 7.41 -31.17
CA SER A 55 0.94 8.57 -30.66
C SER A 55 -0.47 8.33 -30.10
N ASN A 56 -0.97 7.08 -30.09
CA ASN A 56 -2.20 6.72 -29.39
C ASN A 56 -1.88 6.02 -28.06
N THR A 57 -2.45 6.53 -26.96
CA THR A 57 -2.36 5.90 -25.63
C THR A 57 -3.62 5.09 -25.37
N ILE A 58 -3.47 3.78 -25.30
CA ILE A 58 -4.53 2.88 -24.81
C ILE A 58 -4.30 2.74 -23.31
N SER A 59 -5.29 3.15 -22.49
CA SER A 59 -5.25 2.93 -21.04
C SER A 59 -6.39 2.04 -20.60
N GLU A 60 -6.09 0.98 -19.88
CA GLU A 60 -7.08 0.16 -19.19
C GLU A 60 -7.03 0.46 -17.69
N ARG A 61 -8.20 0.53 -17.06
CA ARG A 61 -8.32 0.83 -15.62
C ARG A 61 -9.16 -0.24 -14.96
N HIS A 62 -8.62 -0.85 -13.91
CA HIS A 62 -9.29 -1.87 -13.15
C HIS A 62 -9.30 -1.50 -11.66
N THR A 63 -10.47 -1.60 -11.03
CA THR A 63 -10.61 -1.37 -9.58
C THR A 63 -11.02 -2.67 -8.92
N SER A 64 -10.26 -3.09 -7.91
CA SER A 64 -10.48 -4.32 -7.15
C SER A 64 -10.52 -4.02 -5.65
N PHE A 65 -11.01 -4.98 -4.88
CA PHE A 65 -10.92 -4.94 -3.42
C PHE A 65 -9.81 -5.87 -2.95
N GLY A 66 -9.09 -5.43 -1.91
CA GLY A 66 -7.99 -6.16 -1.33
C GLY A 66 -7.88 -5.98 0.17
N GLY A 67 -7.04 -6.81 0.77
CA GLY A 67 -6.61 -6.69 2.16
C GLY A 67 -5.10 -6.50 2.25
N ALA A 68 -4.64 -5.93 3.35
CA ALA A 68 -3.23 -5.91 3.69
C ALA A 68 -3.06 -6.19 5.18
N ALA A 69 -2.04 -6.97 5.53
CA ALA A 69 -1.66 -7.22 6.90
C ALA A 69 -0.17 -7.04 7.06
N GLY A 70 0.26 -6.44 8.17
CA GLY A 70 1.64 -6.03 8.33
C GLY A 70 1.94 -5.46 9.69
N GLY A 71 3.14 -4.95 9.82
CA GLY A 71 3.63 -4.39 11.06
C GLY A 71 4.89 -3.57 10.87
N GLY A 72 5.33 -2.94 11.94
CA GLY A 72 6.50 -2.10 11.90
C GLY A 72 6.92 -1.57 13.25
N LEU A 73 7.90 -0.68 13.21
CA LEU A 73 8.49 -0.04 14.37
C LEU A 73 8.46 1.48 14.17
N ASP A 74 7.85 2.19 15.11
CA ASP A 74 7.99 3.64 15.21
C ASP A 74 9.11 3.98 16.19
N PHE A 75 10.05 4.81 15.76
CA PHE A 75 11.15 5.32 16.57
C PHE A 75 10.98 6.82 16.84
N GLY A 76 11.57 7.29 17.93
CA GLY A 76 11.66 8.72 18.24
C GLY A 76 10.73 9.19 19.37
N GLY A 77 11.12 10.33 19.94
CA GLY A 77 10.46 11.02 21.03
C GLY A 77 9.95 12.40 20.61
N GLY A 78 8.83 12.83 21.18
CA GLY A 78 8.20 14.12 20.86
C GLY A 78 7.22 14.05 19.67
N ARG A 79 7.20 15.11 18.86
CA ARG A 79 6.24 15.31 17.76
C ARG A 79 6.61 14.62 16.46
N PHE A 80 7.90 14.41 16.22
CA PHE A 80 8.43 13.75 15.03
C PHE A 80 9.08 12.42 15.41
N GLY A 81 8.98 11.45 14.50
CA GLY A 81 9.62 10.16 14.63
C GLY A 81 9.86 9.53 13.26
N ALA A 82 10.53 8.40 13.25
CA ALA A 82 10.73 7.59 12.05
C ALA A 82 9.87 6.32 12.15
N ARG A 83 9.51 5.76 11.00
CA ARG A 83 8.85 4.46 10.88
C ARG A 83 9.58 3.62 9.85
N VAL A 84 9.72 2.34 10.16
CA VAL A 84 9.91 1.29 9.16
C VAL A 84 8.79 0.27 9.32
N GLN A 85 8.25 -0.21 8.20
CA GLN A 85 7.19 -1.21 8.19
C GLN A 85 7.36 -2.17 7.01
N ALA A 86 6.77 -3.34 7.18
CA ALA A 86 6.56 -4.32 6.12
C ALA A 86 5.11 -4.78 6.17
N ASP A 87 4.49 -4.90 5.01
CA ASP A 87 3.12 -5.38 4.87
C ASP A 87 2.98 -6.29 3.64
N TYR A 88 2.02 -7.20 3.73
CA TYR A 88 1.67 -8.11 2.65
C TYR A 88 0.27 -7.79 2.18
N ARG A 89 0.16 -7.31 0.94
CA ARG A 89 -1.10 -6.98 0.29
C ARG A 89 -1.58 -8.18 -0.51
N VAL A 90 -2.88 -8.44 -0.42
CA VAL A 90 -3.58 -9.44 -1.21
C VAL A 90 -4.75 -8.78 -1.90
N SER A 91 -4.77 -8.81 -3.23
CA SER A 91 -5.93 -8.39 -4.03
C SER A 91 -6.42 -9.56 -4.87
N ARG A 92 -7.74 -9.61 -5.09
CA ARG A 92 -8.33 -10.52 -6.07
C ARG A 92 -8.61 -9.74 -7.34
N ARG A 93 -8.02 -10.17 -8.45
CA ARG A 93 -8.41 -9.72 -9.78
C ARG A 93 -9.20 -10.83 -10.47
N THR A 94 -10.19 -10.44 -11.25
CA THR A 94 -10.84 -11.34 -12.19
C THR A 94 -10.18 -11.09 -13.54
N ALA A 95 -9.47 -12.08 -14.07
CA ALA A 95 -8.89 -11.99 -15.39
C ALA A 95 -9.99 -12.00 -16.47
N ALA A 96 -9.64 -11.58 -17.69
CA ALA A 96 -10.60 -11.45 -18.79
C ALA A 96 -11.26 -12.78 -19.21
N ASP A 97 -10.64 -13.91 -18.85
CA ASP A 97 -11.16 -15.27 -19.05
C ASP A 97 -12.10 -15.74 -17.90
N GLY A 98 -12.37 -14.88 -16.92
CA GLY A 98 -13.20 -15.19 -15.76
C GLY A 98 -12.48 -15.91 -14.62
N THR A 99 -11.17 -16.18 -14.76
CA THR A 99 -10.39 -16.79 -13.68
C THR A 99 -10.13 -15.78 -12.55
N LYS A 100 -10.19 -16.26 -11.30
CA LYS A 100 -9.92 -15.44 -10.11
C LYS A 100 -8.45 -15.59 -9.75
N GLU A 101 -7.66 -14.59 -10.07
CA GLU A 101 -6.26 -14.53 -9.70
C GLU A 101 -6.11 -13.81 -8.36
N THR A 102 -5.39 -14.44 -7.44
CA THR A 102 -5.02 -13.81 -6.17
C THR A 102 -3.60 -13.28 -6.31
N HIS A 103 -3.44 -11.96 -6.30
CA HIS A 103 -2.13 -11.32 -6.40
C HIS A 103 -1.63 -10.97 -4.99
N GLY A 104 -0.40 -11.38 -4.70
CA GLY A 104 0.30 -11.07 -3.46
C GLY A 104 1.43 -10.09 -3.71
N ASP A 105 1.45 -8.98 -2.97
CA ASP A 105 2.44 -7.91 -3.11
C ASP A 105 3.12 -7.63 -1.75
N PRO A 106 4.38 -8.08 -1.56
CA PRO A 106 5.16 -7.75 -0.38
C PRO A 106 5.69 -6.31 -0.48
N ARG A 107 5.41 -5.52 0.56
CA ARG A 107 5.73 -4.10 0.60
C ARG A 107 6.64 -3.80 1.78
N PHE A 108 7.65 -2.99 1.53
CA PHE A 108 8.55 -2.43 2.54
C PHE A 108 8.53 -0.91 2.42
N SER A 109 8.41 -0.22 3.55
CA SER A 109 8.46 1.24 3.54
C SER A 109 9.16 1.80 4.76
N ALA A 110 9.78 2.96 4.56
CA ALA A 110 10.36 3.79 5.60
C ALA A 110 9.78 5.20 5.45
N GLY A 111 9.53 5.87 6.57
CA GLY A 111 8.90 7.19 6.55
C GLY A 111 9.02 7.95 7.85
N VAL A 112 8.44 9.15 7.85
CA VAL A 112 8.38 10.05 9.02
C VAL A 112 7.00 9.98 9.63
N VAL A 113 6.93 9.94 10.96
CA VAL A 113 5.69 9.94 11.72
C VAL A 113 5.54 11.26 12.44
N PHE A 114 4.40 11.92 12.22
CA PHE A 114 3.98 13.06 13.01
C PHE A 114 2.95 12.64 14.07
N ARG A 115 3.18 13.02 15.32
CA ARG A 115 2.28 12.72 16.45
C ARG A 115 1.53 13.99 16.83
N MET A 116 0.23 14.02 16.55
CA MET A 116 -0.64 15.12 16.92
C MET A 116 -1.11 14.91 18.36
N GLY A 117 -0.52 15.66 19.29
CA GLY A 117 -0.80 15.57 20.72
C GLY A 117 -0.08 16.68 21.48
N THR A 118 -0.86 17.43 22.26
CA THR A 118 -0.42 18.46 23.20
C THR A 118 0.31 17.82 24.38
N ARG A 119 1.14 18.64 25.04
CA ARG A 119 1.94 18.28 26.22
C ARG A 119 1.21 17.38 27.22
#